data_AF-A0A838H5Z8-F1
#
_entry.id   AF-A0A838H5Z8-F1
#
_cell.length_a   1.000
_cell.length_b   1.000
_cell.length_c   1.000
_cell.angle_alpha   90.00
_cell.angle_beta   90.00
_cell.angle_gamma   90.00
#
_symmetry.space_group_name_H-M   'P 1'
#
loop_
_entity.id
_entity.type
_entity.pdbx_description
1 polymer ?
#
loop_
_entity_poly.entity_id
_entity_poly.type
_entity_poly.pdbx_seq_one_letter_code
_entity_poly.pdbx_strand_id
1 'polypeptide(L)' 'MNRAQRRAARRAGVPEPALSYAESYQCPDCSADTQLQVVDGLPVLDVRHDDSCPRYRQMFAAHPEGTP' A
#
# COMPACT_ATOMS: atom_id res chain seq x y z
N MET A 1 -18.76 -11.03 15.59
CA MET A 1 -18.36 -10.21 14.43
C MET A 1 -18.08 -11.09 13.22
N ASN A 2 -18.88 -10.95 12.17
CA ASN A 2 -18.75 -11.75 10.94
C ASN A 2 -17.56 -11.27 10.09
N ARG A 3 -17.05 -12.10 9.16
CA ARG A 3 -15.91 -11.77 8.28
C ARG A 3 -16.15 -10.48 7.49
N ALA A 4 -17.39 -10.26 7.04
CA ALA A 4 -17.80 -9.05 6.34
C ALA A 4 -17.68 -7.78 7.20
N GLN A 5 -18.05 -7.85 8.49
CA GLN A 5 -17.92 -6.73 9.43
C GLN A 5 -16.45 -6.38 9.70
N ARG A 6 -15.57 -7.39 9.77
CA ARG A 6 -14.13 -7.17 9.89
C ARG A 6 -13.53 -6.49 8.66
N ARG A 7 -14.01 -6.83 7.45
CA ARG A 7 -13.60 -6.15 6.21
C ARG A 7 -14.13 -4.73 6.14
N ALA A 8 -15.39 -4.51 6.50
CA ALA A 8 -15.99 -3.18 6.56
C ALA A 8 -15.27 -2.27 7.57
N ALA A 9 -14.95 -2.79 8.77
CA ALA A 9 -14.19 -2.05 9.77
C ALA A 9 -12.77 -1.68 9.32
N ARG A 10 -12.11 -2.52 8.51
CA ARG A 10 -10.80 -2.21 7.91
C ARG A 10 -10.86 -1.15 6.81
N ARG A 11 -12.01 -0.96 6.17
CA ARG A 11 -12.25 0.07 5.15
C ARG A 11 -12.92 1.32 5.71
N ALA A 12 -13.42 1.28 6.95
CA ALA A 12 -14.11 2.38 7.59
C ALA A 12 -13.16 3.56 7.79
N GLY A 13 -13.49 4.72 7.21
CA GLY A 13 -12.67 5.92 7.28
C GLY A 13 -11.72 6.12 6.09
N VAL A 14 -11.68 5.18 5.14
CA VAL A 14 -10.92 5.33 3.90
C VAL A 14 -11.83 5.90 2.80
N PRO A 15 -11.48 7.03 2.15
CA PRO A 15 -12.22 7.52 0.99
C PRO A 15 -12.25 6.51 -0.16
N GLU A 16 -13.40 6.38 -0.83
CA GLU A 16 -13.57 5.54 -2.03
C GLU A 16 -12.50 5.73 -3.12
N PRO A 17 -12.03 6.96 -3.42
CA PRO A 17 -10.93 7.15 -4.36
C PRO A 17 -9.62 6.47 -3.94
N ALA A 18 -9.33 6.45 -2.64
CA ALA A 18 -8.13 5.81 -2.10
C ALA A 18 -8.24 4.28 -2.15
N LEU A 19 -9.44 3.73 -1.89
CA LEU A 19 -9.73 2.31 -2.08
C LEU A 19 -9.54 1.89 -3.53
N SER A 20 -10.15 2.64 -4.45
CA SER A 20 -10.06 2.38 -5.90
C SER A 20 -8.61 2.44 -6.40
N TYR A 21 -7.84 3.42 -5.93
CA TYR A 21 -6.42 3.54 -6.28
C TYR A 21 -5.60 2.36 -5.76
N ALA A 22 -5.79 1.97 -4.50
CA ALA A 22 -5.08 0.85 -3.88
C ALA A 22 -5.37 -0.49 -4.58
N GLU A 23 -6.63 -0.75 -4.95
CA GLU A 23 -7.02 -1.96 -5.68
C GLU A 23 -6.48 -1.99 -7.12
N SER A 24 -6.26 -0.81 -7.72
CA SER A 24 -5.72 -0.67 -9.07
C SER A 24 -4.20 -0.62 -9.12
N TYR A 25 -3.55 -0.38 -7.99
CA TYR A 25 -2.10 -0.26 -7.94
C TYR A 25 -1.45 -1.62 -8.22
N GLN A 26 -0.61 -1.65 -9.24
CA GLN A 26 0.25 -2.78 -9.55
C GLN A 26 1.66 -2.28 -9.86
N CYS A 27 2.67 -2.93 -9.27
CA CYS A 27 4.03 -2.71 -9.68
C CYS A 27 4.25 -3.38 -11.05
N PRO A 28 4.83 -2.70 -12.05
CA PRO A 28 5.08 -3.30 -13.37
C PRO A 28 6.18 -4.36 -13.35
N ASP A 29 7.07 -4.34 -12.34
CA ASP A 29 8.28 -5.16 -12.33
C ASP A 29 8.26 -6.30 -11.30
N CYS A 30 7.32 -6.30 -10.35
CA CYS A 30 7.17 -7.35 -9.35
C CYS A 30 5.72 -7.53 -8.88
N SER A 31 5.45 -8.65 -8.22
CA SER A 31 4.18 -8.88 -7.53
C SER A 31 4.20 -8.25 -6.13
N ALA A 32 4.22 -6.91 -6.10
CA ALA A 32 4.22 -6.15 -4.86
C ALA A 32 2.94 -6.40 -4.05
N ASP A 33 3.08 -6.55 -2.73
CA ASP A 33 1.96 -6.64 -1.80
C ASP A 33 1.53 -5.23 -1.38
N THR A 34 0.23 -4.95 -1.43
CA THR A 34 -0.30 -3.62 -1.10
C THR A 34 -1.23 -3.68 0.10
N GLN A 35 -1.01 -2.76 1.03
CA GLN A 35 -1.83 -2.63 2.23
C GLN A 35 -2.26 -1.18 2.39
N LEU A 36 -3.57 -0.96 2.38
CA LEU A 36 -4.13 0.36 2.66
C LEU A 36 -4.41 0.50 4.16
N GLN A 37 -3.93 1.59 4.74
CA GLN A 37 -4.10 1.93 6.15
C GLN A 37 -4.45 3.41 6.33
N VAL A 38 -4.95 3.79 7.50
CA VAL A 38 -5.20 5.20 7.85
C VAL A 38 -4.19 5.59 8.93
N VAL A 39 -3.30 6.53 8.62
CA VAL A 39 -2.31 7.08 9.54
C VAL A 39 -2.64 8.55 9.74
N ASP A 40 -2.86 8.98 10.99
CA ASP A 40 -3.25 10.36 11.33
C ASP A 40 -4.48 10.89 10.57
N GLY A 41 -5.43 10.00 10.27
CA GLY A 41 -6.65 10.34 9.52
C GLY A 41 -6.45 10.44 8.00
N LEU A 42 -5.24 10.20 7.50
CA LEU A 42 -4.93 10.17 6.08
C LEU A 42 -4.81 8.73 5.58
N PRO A 43 -5.42 8.38 4.44
CA PRO A 43 -5.23 7.08 3.81
C PRO A 43 -3.80 6.99 3.25
N VAL A 44 -3.04 6.01 3.73
CA VAL A 44 -1.67 5.69 3.29
C VAL A 44 -1.68 4.32 2.65
N LEU A 45 -1.20 4.24 1.41
CA LEU A 45 -0.97 2.99 0.71
C LEU A 45 0.47 2.54 0.97
N ASP A 46 0.61 1.48 1.77
CA ASP A 46 1.88 0.80 1.95
C ASP A 46 2.08 -0.21 0.80
N VAL A 47 3.24 -0.14 0.15
CA VAL A 47 3.60 -0.97 -0.99
C VAL A 47 4.89 -1.71 -0.67
N ARG A 48 4.77 -3.02 -0.51
CA ARG A 48 5.88 -3.91 -0.16
C ARG A 48 6.34 -4.64 -1.41
N HIS A 49 7.49 -4.22 -1.92
CA HIS A 49 8.15 -4.85 -3.06
C HIS A 49 9.00 -6.04 -2.62
N ASP A 50 9.28 -6.94 -3.56
CA ASP A 50 10.34 -7.93 -3.37
C ASP A 50 11.73 -7.30 -3.51
N ASP A 51 12.74 -7.92 -2.89
CA ASP A 51 14.13 -7.44 -2.93
C ASP A 51 14.73 -7.51 -4.35
N SER A 52 14.08 -8.23 -5.26
CA SER A 52 14.46 -8.31 -6.67
C SER A 52 13.91 -7.17 -7.53
N CYS A 53 12.94 -6.39 -7.06
CA CYS A 53 12.22 -5.42 -7.87
C CYS A 53 13.17 -4.31 -8.38
N PRO A 54 13.43 -4.23 -9.70
CA PRO A 54 14.35 -3.25 -10.28
C PRO A 54 13.99 -1.80 -9.94
N ARG A 55 12.70 -1.45 -10.02
CA ARG A 55 12.21 -0.10 -9.72
C ARG A 55 12.33 0.27 -8.24
N TYR A 56 12.02 -0.67 -7.34
CA TYR A 56 12.21 -0.47 -5.90
C TYR A 56 13.68 -0.24 -5.57
N ARG A 57 14.58 -1.06 -6.12
CA ARG A 57 16.04 -0.90 -5.95
C ARG A 57 16.54 0.45 -6.47
N GLN A 58 16.01 0.94 -7.59
CA GLN A 58 16.36 2.26 -8.14
C GLN A 58 15.85 3.40 -7.25
N MET A 59 14.62 3.33 -6.74
CA MET A 59 14.08 4.31 -5.77
C MET A 59 14.92 4.35 -4.49
N PHE A 60 15.26 3.18 -3.93
CA PHE A 60 16.06 3.12 -2.70
C PHE A 60 17.51 3.59 -2.93
N ALA A 61 18.09 3.27 -4.09
CA ALA A 61 19.41 3.79 -4.46
C ALA A 61 19.42 5.31 -4.65
N ALA A 62 18.30 5.91 -5.05
CA ALA A 62 18.12 7.36 -5.15
C ALA A 62 17.83 8.04 -3.81
N HIS A 63 17.37 7.29 -2.80
CA HIS A 63 17.04 7.78 -1.46
C HIS A 63 17.72 6.89 -0.38
N PRO A 64 19.03 7.06 -0.14
CA PRO A 64 19.79 6.21 0.79
C PRO A 64 19.45 6.44 2.28
N GLU A 65 18.68 7.49 2.60
CA GLU A 65 18.18 7.75 3.95
C GLU A 65 16.84 7.01 4.13
N GLY A 66 16.93 5.69 4.21
CA GLY A 66 15.78 4.87 4.57
C GLY A 66 15.22 5.27 5.93
N THR A 67 13.91 5.44 6.02
CA THR A 67 13.20 5.10 7.25
C THR A 67 11.86 4.48 6.85
N PRO A 68 11.53 3.29 7.38
CA PRO A 68 10.27 2.59 7.12
C PRO A 68 9.03 3.34 7.62
#